data_AF-A0A6M1SG39-F1
#
_entry.id   AF-A0A6M1SG39-F1
#
_cell.length_a   1.000
_cell.length_b   1.000
_cell.length_c   1.000
_cell.angle_alpha   90.00
_cell.angle_beta   90.00
_cell.angle_gamma   90.00
#
_symmetry.space_group_name_H-M   'P 1'
#
loop_
_entity.id
_entity.type
_entity.pdbx_description
1 polymer ?
#
loop_
_entity_poly.entity_id
_entity_poly.type
_entity_poly.pdbx_seq_one_letter_code
_entity_poly.pdbx_strand_id
1 'polypeptide(L)'
;VYSHRDTPQKRVSLGKLRGVFWIHIGSFALYNLLIGYLLVYRDNQLPEALFFFLAMGFHFLVNDHGLVQHHRQRYLMKGRWVLAAAVFVGWLIGHAIQLTDALISLLYAFVAGGLVLNVLKEELPEDRHSRFLPFAGGAAVCAGLLMFA
;
A
#
# COMPACT_ATOMS: atom_id res chain seq x y z
N VAL A 1 20.61 30.22 -33.98
CA VAL A 1 20.30 28.78 -33.80
C VAL A 1 20.77 28.36 -32.42
N TYR A 2 19.91 28.46 -31.41
CA TYR A 2 20.25 28.04 -30.04
C TYR A 2 20.01 26.52 -29.94
N SER A 3 21.10 25.76 -30.07
CA SER A 3 21.09 24.32 -29.85
C SER A 3 20.95 24.04 -28.36
N HIS A 4 19.74 23.66 -27.93
CA HIS A 4 19.47 23.15 -26.58
C HIS A 4 20.35 21.93 -26.32
N ARG A 5 21.44 22.12 -25.57
CA ARG A 5 22.25 21.02 -25.02
C ARG A 5 21.43 20.35 -23.92
N ASP A 6 20.78 19.26 -24.25
CA ASP A 6 20.25 18.33 -23.25
C ASP A 6 21.42 17.74 -22.46
N THR A 7 21.72 18.35 -21.32
CA THR A 7 22.83 17.92 -20.46
C THR A 7 22.59 16.51 -19.92
N PRO A 8 23.61 15.63 -19.93
CA PRO A 8 23.48 14.25 -19.45
C PRO A 8 23.00 14.17 -17.99
N GLN A 9 23.29 15.20 -17.19
CA GLN A 9 22.86 15.34 -15.80
C GLN A 9 21.33 15.47 -15.64
N LYS A 10 20.64 16.09 -16.61
CA LYS A 10 19.17 16.18 -16.63
C LYS A 10 18.54 14.80 -16.92
N ARG A 11 19.17 13.99 -17.78
CA ARG A 11 18.72 12.61 -18.07
C ARG A 11 18.90 11.67 -16.88
N VAL A 12 20.00 11.79 -16.13
CA VAL A 12 20.26 10.99 -14.92
C VAL A 12 19.26 11.30 -13.81
N SER A 13 18.92 12.57 -13.56
CA SER A 13 17.93 12.93 -12.54
C SER A 13 16.50 12.50 -12.92
N LEU A 14 16.12 12.62 -14.20
CA LEU A 14 14.85 12.10 -14.75
C LEU A 14 14.76 10.57 -14.64
N GLY A 15 15.88 9.86 -14.83
CA GLY A 15 15.95 8.40 -14.63
C GLY A 15 15.76 8.02 -13.16
N LYS A 16 16.40 8.74 -12.23
CA LYS A 16 16.27 8.52 -10.78
C LYS A 16 14.83 8.77 -10.29
N LEU A 17 14.22 9.88 -10.72
CA LEU A 17 12.82 10.21 -10.41
C LEU A 17 11.83 9.15 -10.96
N ARG A 18 12.13 8.57 -12.13
CA ARG A 18 11.34 7.46 -12.69
C ARG A 18 11.49 6.18 -11.87
N GLY A 19 12.70 5.84 -11.43
CA GLY A 19 12.96 4.66 -10.60
C GLY A 19 12.22 4.72 -9.27
N VAL A 20 12.32 5.85 -8.55
CA VAL A 20 11.64 6.05 -7.26
C VAL A 20 10.12 5.96 -7.39
N PHE A 21 9.54 6.49 -8.47
CA PHE A 21 8.11 6.38 -8.76
C PHE A 21 7.68 4.93 -8.97
N TRP A 22 8.43 4.14 -9.76
CA TRP A 22 8.08 2.74 -10.00
C TRP A 22 8.24 1.86 -8.76
N ILE A 23 9.20 2.18 -7.89
CA ILE A 23 9.31 1.52 -6.58
C ILE A 23 8.07 1.81 -5.73
N HIS A 24 7.63 3.07 -5.65
CA HIS A 24 6.39 3.42 -4.93
C HIS A 24 5.18 2.69 -5.51
N ILE A 25 4.98 2.74 -6.83
CA ILE A 25 3.87 2.06 -7.49
C ILE A 25 3.94 0.54 -7.28
N GLY A 26 5.12 -0.06 -7.36
CA GLY A 26 5.30 -1.49 -7.12
C GLY A 26 4.94 -1.89 -5.68
N SER A 27 5.40 -1.13 -4.69
CA SER A 27 5.06 -1.37 -3.28
C SER A 27 3.56 -1.22 -3.02
N PHE A 28 2.93 -0.17 -3.56
CA PHE A 28 1.47 0.02 -3.42
C PHE A 28 0.68 -1.05 -4.18
N ALA A 29 1.16 -1.50 -5.34
CA ALA A 29 0.53 -2.59 -6.07
C ALA A 29 0.61 -3.92 -5.29
N LEU A 30 1.77 -4.23 -4.70
CA LEU A 30 1.92 -5.42 -3.84
C LEU A 30 0.97 -5.35 -2.64
N TYR A 31 0.90 -4.19 -1.98
CA TYR A 31 0.00 -3.96 -0.87
C TYR A 31 -1.48 -4.17 -1.27
N ASN A 32 -1.89 -3.61 -2.40
CA ASN A 32 -3.23 -3.78 -2.96
C ASN A 32 -3.53 -5.24 -3.36
N LEU A 33 -2.53 -5.96 -3.87
CA LEU A 33 -2.65 -7.38 -4.19
C LEU A 33 -2.90 -8.21 -2.92
N LEU A 34 -2.17 -7.93 -1.83
CA LEU A 34 -2.38 -8.62 -0.55
C LEU A 34 -3.78 -8.36 0.01
N ILE A 35 -4.24 -7.11 -0.05
CA ILE A 35 -5.63 -6.77 0.32
C ILE A 35 -6.63 -7.57 -0.51
N GLY A 36 -6.45 -7.62 -1.83
CA GLY A 36 -7.31 -8.38 -2.73
C GLY A 36 -7.32 -9.88 -2.39
N TYR A 37 -6.15 -10.44 -2.10
CA TYR A 37 -5.99 -11.84 -1.69
C TYR A 37 -6.76 -12.15 -0.39
N LEU A 38 -6.59 -11.31 0.63
CA LEU A 38 -7.22 -11.49 1.93
C LEU A 38 -8.74 -11.31 1.90
N LEU A 39 -9.28 -10.66 0.85
CA LEU A 39 -10.72 -10.45 0.69
C LEU A 39 -11.52 -11.78 0.68
N VAL A 40 -10.92 -12.85 0.15
CA VAL A 40 -11.58 -14.16 0.03
C VAL A 40 -11.78 -14.84 1.38
N TYR A 41 -10.93 -14.54 2.35
CA TYR A 41 -10.91 -15.16 3.68
C TYR A 41 -11.78 -14.45 4.71
N ARG A 42 -12.54 -13.46 4.25
CA ARG A 42 -13.38 -12.66 5.11
C ARG A 42 -14.70 -13.35 5.40
N ASP A 43 -15.24 -13.11 6.60
CA ASP A 43 -16.61 -13.52 6.91
C ASP A 43 -17.61 -12.78 6.02
N ASN A 44 -18.55 -13.53 5.43
CA ASN A 44 -19.47 -13.06 4.41
C ASN A 44 -20.80 -12.56 4.98
N GLN A 45 -20.83 -12.24 6.28
CA GLN A 45 -22.00 -11.60 6.89
C GLN A 45 -22.22 -10.21 6.32
N LEU A 46 -23.45 -9.93 5.87
CA LEU A 46 -23.80 -8.70 5.13
C LEU A 46 -23.36 -7.38 5.82
N PRO A 47 -23.52 -7.18 7.14
CA PRO A 47 -23.09 -5.94 7.80
C PRO A 47 -21.58 -5.76 7.73
N GLU A 48 -20.84 -6.83 8.02
CA GLU A 48 -19.38 -6.83 7.98
C GLU A 48 -18.91 -6.57 6.54
N ALA A 49 -19.44 -7.31 5.57
CA ALA A 49 -19.20 -7.13 4.13
C ALA A 49 -19.28 -5.65 3.73
N LEU A 50 -20.36 -4.97 4.12
CA LEU A 50 -20.61 -3.57 3.80
C LEU A 50 -19.61 -2.62 4.48
N PHE A 51 -19.33 -2.78 5.77
CA PHE A 51 -18.40 -1.89 6.49
C PHE A 51 -16.98 -1.93 5.92
N PHE A 52 -16.50 -3.11 5.54
CA PHE A 52 -15.19 -3.22 4.90
C PHE A 52 -15.20 -2.70 3.49
N PHE A 53 -16.26 -2.94 2.71
CA PHE A 53 -16.36 -2.34 1.38
C PHE A 53 -16.25 -0.82 1.47
N LEU A 54 -16.95 -0.20 2.42
CA LEU A 54 -16.87 1.23 2.67
C LEU A 54 -15.47 1.65 3.16
N ALA A 55 -14.92 0.97 4.17
CA ALA A 55 -13.61 1.29 4.75
C ALA A 55 -12.49 1.16 3.70
N MET A 56 -12.49 0.08 2.92
CA MET A 56 -11.52 -0.15 1.85
C MET A 56 -11.74 0.77 0.66
N GLY A 57 -13.00 1.09 0.33
CA GLY A 57 -13.33 2.09 -0.69
C GLY A 57 -12.78 3.47 -0.33
N PHE A 58 -12.97 3.90 0.92
CA PHE A 58 -12.37 5.14 1.42
C PHE A 58 -10.85 5.05 1.48
N HIS A 59 -10.28 3.93 1.93
CA HIS A 59 -8.83 3.75 1.96
C HIS A 59 -8.21 3.90 0.57
N PHE A 60 -8.79 3.25 -0.45
CA PHE A 60 -8.35 3.41 -1.83
C PHE A 60 -8.55 4.84 -2.34
N LEU A 61 -9.66 5.51 -1.99
CA LEU A 61 -9.92 6.89 -2.39
C LEU A 61 -8.88 7.87 -1.80
N VAL A 62 -8.57 7.74 -0.51
CA VAL A 62 -7.55 8.53 0.19
C VAL A 62 -6.16 8.25 -0.38
N ASN A 63 -5.84 6.97 -0.61
CA ASN A 63 -4.56 6.57 -1.20
C ASN A 63 -4.39 7.12 -2.64
N ASP A 64 -5.47 7.12 -3.44
CA ASP A 64 -5.48 7.71 -4.78
C ASP A 64 -5.27 9.23 -4.73
N HIS A 65 -5.80 9.90 -3.70
CA HIS A 65 -5.64 11.34 -3.50
C HIS A 65 -4.20 11.76 -3.15
N GLY A 66 -3.52 10.98 -2.30
CA GLY A 66 -2.10 11.20 -1.95
C GLY A 66 -1.16 11.10 -3.17
N LEU A 67 -1.39 10.12 -4.05
CA LEU A 67 -0.56 9.95 -5.26
C LEU A 67 -0.84 10.99 -6.35
N VAL A 68 -2.07 11.51 -6.44
CA VAL A 68 -2.43 12.61 -7.35
C VAL A 68 -1.74 13.92 -6.95
N GLN A 69 -1.59 14.20 -5.66
CA GLN A 69 -0.94 15.42 -5.17
C GLN A 69 0.56 15.45 -5.45
N HIS A 70 1.26 14.31 -5.34
CA HIS A 70 2.70 14.27 -5.55
C HIS A 70 3.10 14.13 -7.04
N HIS A 71 2.45 13.28 -7.86
CA HIS A 71 2.91 12.93 -9.22
C HIS A 71 1.80 12.97 -10.29
N ARG A 72 1.02 14.05 -10.29
CA ARG A 72 -0.23 14.31 -11.05
C ARG A 72 -0.34 13.68 -12.46
N GLN A 73 0.54 13.99 -13.41
CA GLN A 73 0.32 13.60 -14.81
C GLN A 73 0.60 12.13 -15.15
N ARG A 74 1.58 11.47 -14.51
CA ARG A 74 1.92 10.05 -14.80
C ARG A 74 1.05 9.08 -14.02
N TYR A 75 0.60 9.48 -12.85
CA TYR A 75 -0.30 8.70 -12.03
C TYR A 75 -1.71 8.58 -12.67
N LEU A 76 -2.23 9.70 -13.19
CA LEU A 76 -3.58 9.78 -13.78
C LEU A 76 -3.81 8.86 -14.99
N MET A 77 -2.80 8.49 -15.77
CA MET A 77 -2.99 7.67 -16.97
C MET A 77 -2.79 6.16 -16.77
N LYS A 78 -1.89 5.73 -15.88
CA LYS A 78 -1.51 4.30 -15.76
C LYS A 78 -1.47 3.76 -14.33
N GLY A 79 -1.18 4.60 -13.33
CA GLY A 79 -1.03 4.16 -11.94
C GLY A 79 -2.31 3.57 -11.36
N ARG A 80 -3.44 4.26 -11.54
CA ARG A 80 -4.76 3.78 -11.11
C ARG A 80 -5.13 2.41 -11.65
N TRP A 81 -4.86 2.14 -12.93
CA TRP A 81 -5.15 0.85 -13.55
C TRP A 81 -4.26 -0.27 -13.02
N VAL A 82 -2.98 0.00 -12.77
CA VAL A 82 -2.07 -0.97 -12.14
C VAL A 82 -2.55 -1.33 -10.74
N LEU A 83 -2.94 -0.33 -9.94
CA LEU A 83 -3.42 -0.53 -8.58
C LEU A 83 -4.75 -1.26 -8.52
N ALA A 84 -5.70 -0.94 -9.41
CA ALA A 84 -6.97 -1.65 -9.53
C ALA A 84 -6.78 -3.10 -10.01
N ALA A 85 -5.92 -3.29 -11.01
CA ALA A 85 -5.56 -4.63 -11.50
C ALA A 85 -4.90 -5.47 -10.40
N ALA A 86 -4.06 -4.85 -9.55
CA ALA A 86 -3.42 -5.56 -8.44
C ALA A 86 -4.44 -6.11 -7.43
N VAL A 87 -5.46 -5.33 -7.06
CA VAL A 87 -6.55 -5.82 -6.19
C VAL A 87 -7.29 -6.99 -6.83
N PHE A 88 -7.66 -6.85 -8.11
CA PHE A 88 -8.40 -7.88 -8.83
C PHE A 88 -7.59 -9.17 -8.98
N VAL A 89 -6.30 -9.06 -9.32
CA VAL A 89 -5.38 -10.20 -9.42
C VAL A 89 -5.20 -10.85 -8.06
N GLY A 90 -5.03 -10.07 -6.99
CA GLY A 90 -4.96 -10.60 -5.62
C GLY A 90 -6.19 -11.42 -5.27
N TRP A 91 -7.39 -10.91 -5.55
CA TRP A 91 -8.65 -11.62 -5.34
C TRP A 91 -8.74 -12.93 -6.12
N LEU A 92 -8.34 -12.92 -7.41
CA LEU A 92 -8.27 -14.15 -8.21
C LEU A 92 -7.29 -15.18 -7.62
N ILE A 93 -6.12 -14.72 -7.15
CA ILE A 93 -5.14 -15.59 -6.49
C ILE A 93 -5.71 -16.18 -5.20
N GLY A 94 -6.45 -15.39 -4.41
CA GLY A 94 -7.09 -15.88 -3.18
C GLY A 94 -8.10 -17.00 -3.41
N HIS A 95 -8.77 -17.01 -4.57
CA HIS A 95 -9.63 -18.14 -4.97
C HIS A 95 -8.86 -19.34 -5.50
N ALA A 96 -7.72 -19.11 -6.17
CA ALA A 96 -6.94 -20.17 -6.82
C ALA A 96 -5.94 -20.86 -5.88
N ILE A 97 -5.41 -20.14 -4.89
CA ILE A 97 -4.35 -20.59 -3.98
C ILE A 97 -4.84 -20.46 -2.55
N GLN A 98 -4.91 -21.60 -1.85
CA GLN A 98 -5.21 -21.62 -0.43
C GLN A 98 -3.93 -21.66 0.39
N LEU A 99 -3.71 -20.63 1.21
CA LEU A 99 -2.63 -20.59 2.20
C LEU A 99 -3.12 -21.11 3.56
N THR A 100 -2.18 -21.47 4.44
CA THR A 100 -2.49 -21.89 5.81
C THR A 100 -2.99 -20.71 6.65
N ASP A 101 -3.82 -21.00 7.65
CA ASP A 101 -4.40 -19.98 8.56
C ASP A 101 -3.33 -19.11 9.24
N ALA A 102 -2.19 -19.70 9.56
CA ALA A 102 -1.04 -18.99 10.12
C ALA A 102 -0.48 -17.94 9.16
N LEU A 103 -0.38 -18.29 7.86
CA LEU A 103 0.15 -17.38 6.85
C LEU A 103 -0.86 -16.29 6.50
N ILE A 104 -2.15 -16.61 6.48
CA ILE A 104 -3.23 -15.64 6.31
C ILE A 104 -3.22 -14.62 7.47
N SER A 105 -3.10 -15.09 8.70
CA SER A 105 -2.99 -14.23 9.89
C SER A 105 -1.77 -13.31 9.82
N LEU A 106 -0.62 -13.84 9.37
CA LEU A 106 0.59 -13.04 9.16
C LEU A 106 0.39 -11.94 8.10
N LEU A 107 -0.26 -12.27 6.98
CA LEU A 107 -0.57 -11.31 5.93
C LEU A 107 -1.55 -10.23 6.42
N TYR A 108 -2.58 -10.60 7.19
CA TYR A 108 -3.48 -9.64 7.84
C TYR A 108 -2.73 -8.68 8.76
N ALA A 109 -1.88 -9.21 9.65
CA ALA A 109 -1.08 -8.41 10.56
C ALA A 109 -0.14 -7.45 9.82
N PHE A 110 0.48 -7.94 8.73
CA PHE A 110 1.34 -7.12 7.87
C PHE A 110 0.57 -5.97 7.21
N VAL A 111 -0.59 -6.26 6.61
CA VAL A 111 -1.43 -5.24 5.96
C VAL A 111 -1.95 -4.22 6.97
N ALA A 112 -2.48 -4.68 8.11
CA ALA A 112 -2.98 -3.80 9.18
C ALA A 112 -1.87 -2.92 9.76
N GLY A 113 -0.69 -3.47 10.01
CA GLY A 113 0.47 -2.71 10.46
C GLY A 113 0.93 -1.66 9.44
N GLY A 114 0.96 -2.03 8.15
CA GLY A 114 1.29 -1.12 7.05
C GLY A 114 0.28 0.02 6.91
N LEU A 115 -1.01 -0.28 7.07
CA LEU A 115 -2.09 0.72 7.08
C LEU A 115 -1.87 1.75 8.19
N VAL A 116 -1.69 1.28 9.43
CA VAL A 116 -1.49 2.14 10.61
C VAL A 116 -0.24 3.01 10.44
N LEU A 117 0.86 2.42 9.96
CA LEU A 117 2.10 3.16 9.70
C LEU A 117 1.91 4.26 8.65
N ASN A 118 1.23 3.96 7.54
CA ASN A 118 0.96 4.95 6.51
C ASN A 118 0.11 6.10 7.07
N VAL A 119 -0.98 5.80 7.78
CA VAL A 119 -1.83 6.83 8.40
C VAL A 119 -1.04 7.69 9.38
N LEU A 120 -0.25 7.08 10.27
CA LEU A 120 0.59 7.83 11.22
C LEU A 120 1.62 8.71 10.51
N LYS A 121 2.17 8.25 9.39
CA LYS A 121 3.13 9.02 8.58
C LYS A 121 2.47 10.22 7.90
N GLU A 122 1.24 10.07 7.42
CA GLU A 122 0.48 11.17 6.80
C GLU A 122 -0.02 12.20 7.84
N GLU A 123 -0.36 11.76 9.05
CA GLU A 123 -0.93 12.62 10.11
C GLU A 123 0.13 13.28 11.02
N LEU A 124 1.37 12.78 11.07
CA LEU A 124 2.44 13.37 11.87
C LEU A 124 3.24 14.41 11.06
N PRO A 125 3.42 15.65 11.58
CA PRO A 125 4.16 16.71 10.89
C PRO A 125 5.63 16.32 10.65
N GLU A 126 6.19 16.71 9.50
CA GLU A 126 7.55 16.36 9.02
C GLU A 126 8.68 16.65 10.03
N ASP A 127 8.44 17.50 11.03
CA ASP A 127 9.46 18.04 11.94
C ASP A 127 9.76 17.23 13.21
N ARG A 128 9.39 15.94 13.31
CA ARG A 128 9.71 15.17 14.54
C ARG A 128 10.45 13.86 14.28
N HIS A 129 11.62 13.77 14.92
CA HIS A 129 12.46 12.59 15.09
C HIS A 129 11.66 11.28 15.13
N SER A 130 11.59 10.58 14.01
CA SER A 130 10.92 9.28 13.91
C SER A 130 11.65 8.28 14.79
N ARG A 131 11.06 7.92 15.94
CA ARG A 131 11.63 6.92 16.85
C ARG A 131 11.05 5.57 16.48
N PHE A 132 11.80 4.80 15.70
CA PHE A 132 11.42 3.46 15.23
C PHE A 132 11.22 2.44 16.38
N LEU A 133 11.97 2.60 17.48
CA LEU A 133 11.96 1.72 18.64
C LEU A 133 10.58 1.54 19.32
N PRO A 134 9.85 2.61 19.70
CA PRO A 134 8.52 2.46 20.28
C PRO A 134 7.49 1.81 19.34
N PHE A 135 7.61 2.02 18.03
CA PHE A 135 6.77 1.33 17.05
C PHE A 135 7.08 -0.18 17.02
N ALA A 136 8.36 -0.55 16.90
CA ALA A 136 8.79 -1.95 16.92
C ALA A 136 8.40 -2.65 18.24
N GLY A 137 8.48 -1.93 19.37
CA GLY A 137 8.02 -2.41 20.67
C GLY A 137 6.51 -2.70 20.69
N GLY A 138 5.68 -1.77 20.21
CA GLY A 138 4.23 -1.98 20.12
C GLY A 138 3.85 -3.16 19.20
N ALA A 139 4.52 -3.29 18.05
CA ALA A 139 4.34 -4.40 17.13
C ALA A 139 4.72 -5.75 17.77
N ALA A 140 5.85 -5.81 18.48
CA ALA A 140 6.29 -7.01 19.18
C ALA A 140 5.33 -7.42 20.32
N VAL A 141 4.77 -6.45 21.05
CA VAL A 141 3.78 -6.70 22.10
C VAL A 141 2.47 -7.21 21.51
N CYS A 142 1.95 -6.60 20.44
CA CYS A 142 0.77 -7.11 19.74
C CYS A 142 0.99 -8.53 19.20
N ALA A 143 2.15 -8.80 18.59
CA ALA A 143 2.50 -10.13 18.13
C ALA A 143 2.54 -11.14 19.28
N GLY A 144 3.12 -10.77 20.42
CA GLY A 144 3.12 -11.60 21.62
C GLY A 144 1.72 -11.90 22.13
N LEU A 145 0.83 -10.90 22.22
CA LEU A 145 -0.55 -11.08 22.68
C LEU A 145 -1.34 -12.02 21.77
N LEU A 146 -1.18 -11.90 20.45
CA LEU A 146 -1.84 -12.76 19.48
C LEU A 146 -1.36 -14.22 19.52
N MET A 147 -0.18 -14.50 20.09
CA MET A 147 0.26 -15.89 20.30
C MET A 147 -0.46 -16.57 21.47
N PHE A 148 -1.09 -15.80 22.36
CA PHE A 148 -1.78 -16.32 23.56
C PHE A 148 -3.30 -16.11 23.53
N ALA A 149 -3.84 -15.45 22.50
CA ALA A 149 -5.27 -15.24 22.28
C ALA A 149 -5.83 -16.32 21.34
#